data_AF-A0AAV1D8C3-F1
#
_entry.id   AF-A0AAV1D8C3-F1
#
_cell.length_a   1.000
_cell.length_b   1.000
_cell.length_c   1.000
_cell.angle_alpha   90.00
_cell.angle_beta   90.00
_cell.angle_gamma   90.00
#
_symmetry.space_group_name_H-M   'P 1'
#
loop_
_entity.id
_entity.type
_entity.pdbx_description
1 polymer ?
#
loop_
_entity_poly.entity_id
_entity_poly.type
_entity_poly.pdbx_seq_one_letter_code
_entity_poly.pdbx_strand_id
1 'polypeptide(L)'
;MASFWSLKQTIFDKEARKRQYQSYIKGLNAYDRHKKFIDDYVDFYGKEGSVPEKLPVKTDQDTLREGYRFIRTEEDDLDPSWELRLVKRYYDKLFKEYCIADMSLYKSGKIGLRWRTEKEVKSGKGQFVCGNKHCSEKEDLASYEVNFSYFEAGEHKQALVKLVACERCAEKLNYKNRKEKHLKEQEIEHRQRKRGRLDNSDDSETEIPSNKNKKKGLHPSGIFRLRAIASF
;
A
#
# COMPACT_ATOMS: atom_id res chain seq x y z
N MET A 1 74.13 3.32 17.25
CA MET A 1 73.96 4.35 16.19
C MET A 1 73.27 3.69 15.00
N ALA A 2 72.08 4.14 14.60
CA ALA A 2 71.40 3.58 13.44
C ALA A 2 72.24 3.89 12.18
N SER A 3 72.59 2.86 11.41
CA SER A 3 73.37 3.04 10.18
C SER A 3 72.54 3.82 9.14
N PHE A 4 73.21 4.61 8.29
CA PHE A 4 72.57 5.37 7.22
C PHE A 4 71.67 4.49 6.32
N TRP A 5 72.05 3.22 6.12
CA TRP A 5 71.25 2.24 5.41
C TRP A 5 69.96 1.88 6.15
N SER A 6 70.01 1.65 7.47
CA SER A 6 68.82 1.41 8.30
C SER A 6 67.85 2.61 8.25
N LEU A 7 68.38 3.83 8.27
CA LEU A 7 67.58 5.05 8.12
C LEU A 7 66.91 5.12 6.72
N LYS A 8 67.64 4.80 5.65
CA LYS A 8 67.11 4.77 4.28
C LYS A 8 66.04 3.69 4.09
N GLN A 9 66.22 2.52 4.71
CA GLN A 9 65.25 1.43 4.69
C GLN A 9 63.93 1.84 5.38
N THR A 10 64.02 2.43 6.58
CA THR A 10 62.83 2.89 7.33
C THR A 10 62.05 4.00 6.62
N ILE A 11 62.76 4.91 5.93
CA ILE A 11 62.13 5.94 5.08
C ILE A 11 61.38 5.27 3.91
N PHE A 12 62.01 4.33 3.22
CA PHE A 12 61.41 3.63 2.09
C PHE A 12 60.18 2.81 2.51
N ASP A 13 60.24 2.09 3.64
CA ASP A 13 59.11 1.32 4.18
C ASP A 13 57.94 2.22 4.61
N LYS A 14 58.22 3.46 5.04
CA LYS A 14 57.20 4.46 5.38
C LYS A 14 56.51 4.99 4.12
N GLU A 15 57.27 5.25 3.05
CA GLU A 15 56.72 5.66 1.75
C GLU A 15 55.90 4.55 1.09
N ALA A 16 56.39 3.30 1.15
CA ALA A 16 55.69 2.14 0.60
C ALA A 16 54.32 1.95 1.29
N ARG A 17 54.28 2.00 2.62
CA ARG A 17 53.02 1.94 3.39
C ARG A 17 52.07 3.08 3.05
N LYS A 18 52.58 4.30 2.88
CA LYS A 18 51.76 5.46 2.47
C LYS A 18 51.13 5.24 1.09
N ARG A 19 51.92 4.73 0.13
CA ARG A 19 51.42 4.40 -1.22
C ARG A 19 50.37 3.29 -1.18
N GLN A 20 50.62 2.22 -0.42
CA GLN A 20 49.68 1.11 -0.24
C GLN A 20 48.35 1.56 0.41
N TYR A 21 48.43 2.39 1.44
CA TYR A 21 47.24 2.95 2.10
C TYR A 21 46.45 3.85 1.14
N GLN A 22 47.14 4.66 0.33
CA GLN A 22 46.51 5.54 -0.66
C GLN A 22 45.86 4.76 -1.81
N SER A 23 46.51 3.70 -2.32
CA SER A 23 45.93 2.84 -3.35
C SER A 23 44.71 2.08 -2.82
N TYR A 24 44.79 1.58 -1.59
CA TYR A 24 43.68 0.91 -0.92
C TYR A 24 42.48 1.83 -0.74
N ILE A 25 42.68 3.06 -0.24
CA ILE A 25 41.58 4.04 -0.13
C ILE A 25 40.96 4.33 -1.49
N LYS A 26 41.78 4.61 -2.51
CA LYS A 26 41.26 4.95 -3.85
C LYS A 26 40.51 3.78 -4.50
N GLY A 27 40.83 2.54 -4.14
CA GLY A 27 40.14 1.34 -4.64
C GLY A 27 38.81 1.02 -3.95
N LEU A 28 38.50 1.67 -2.82
CA LEU A 28 37.26 1.43 -2.08
C LEU A 28 36.09 2.26 -2.64
N ASN A 29 34.87 1.72 -2.50
CA ASN A 29 33.64 2.45 -2.80
C ASN A 29 33.51 3.70 -1.89
N ALA A 30 32.72 4.69 -2.29
CA ALA A 30 32.50 5.91 -1.51
C ALA A 30 32.02 5.62 -0.08
N TYR A 31 31.10 4.66 0.07
CA TYR A 31 30.61 4.22 1.38
C TYR A 31 31.70 3.57 2.24
N ASP A 32 32.46 2.62 1.66
CA ASP A 32 33.49 1.89 2.40
C ASP A 32 34.65 2.80 2.81
N ARG A 33 35.01 3.78 1.96
CA ARG A 33 35.97 4.84 2.31
C ARG A 33 35.47 5.66 3.49
N HIS A 34 34.21 6.09 3.45
CA HIS A 34 33.62 6.89 4.52
C HIS A 34 33.64 6.13 5.85
N LYS A 35 33.20 4.86 5.85
CA LYS A 35 33.22 4.01 7.04
C LYS A 35 34.63 3.90 7.62
N LYS A 36 35.61 3.59 6.78
CA LYS A 36 37.01 3.50 7.20
C LYS A 36 37.52 4.81 7.82
N PHE A 37 37.20 5.96 7.23
CA PHE A 37 37.64 7.25 7.78
C PHE A 37 36.99 7.59 9.11
N ILE A 38 35.72 7.19 9.31
CA ILE A 38 35.07 7.31 10.62
C ILE A 38 35.75 6.40 11.64
N ASP A 39 35.99 5.14 11.28
CA ASP A 39 36.64 4.16 12.16
C ASP A 39 38.05 4.65 12.56
N ASP A 40 38.87 5.06 11.58
CA ASP A 40 40.20 5.63 11.81
C ASP A 40 40.11 6.87 12.74
N TYR A 41 39.16 7.78 12.51
CA TYR A 41 38.98 8.98 13.34
C TYR A 41 38.65 8.63 14.80
N VAL A 42 37.76 7.67 15.02
CA VAL A 42 37.38 7.19 16.36
C VAL A 42 38.58 6.51 17.04
N ASP A 43 39.37 5.72 16.33
CA ASP A 43 40.54 5.04 16.89
C ASP A 43 41.64 6.03 17.32
N PHE A 44 41.88 7.08 16.52
CA PHE A 44 42.93 8.07 16.79
C PHE A 44 42.53 9.11 17.84
N TYR A 45 41.28 9.58 17.80
CA TYR A 45 40.82 10.73 18.61
C TYR A 45 39.74 10.38 19.64
N GLY A 46 39.08 9.22 19.55
CA GLY A 46 37.95 8.80 20.39
C GLY A 46 38.31 8.16 21.73
N LYS A 47 39.50 8.44 22.30
CA LYS A 47 39.97 7.82 23.56
C LYS A 47 39.15 8.19 24.81
N GLU A 48 38.20 9.11 24.72
CA GLU A 48 37.26 9.43 25.80
C GLU A 48 35.84 8.95 25.46
N GLY A 49 35.52 7.74 25.93
CA GLY A 49 34.23 7.37 26.56
C GLY A 49 32.91 7.52 25.81
N SER A 50 32.84 8.04 24.58
CA SER A 50 31.59 8.06 23.83
C SER A 50 31.48 6.78 23.02
N VAL A 51 30.76 5.80 23.56
CA VAL A 51 30.21 4.72 22.74
C VAL A 51 29.35 5.41 21.68
N PRO A 52 29.63 5.26 20.38
CA PRO A 52 28.83 5.91 19.37
C PRO A 52 27.40 5.39 19.51
N GLU A 53 26.50 6.25 20.00
CA GLU A 53 25.09 5.94 20.01
C GLU A 53 24.68 5.72 18.56
N LYS A 54 24.39 4.46 18.23
CA LYS A 54 23.79 4.11 16.95
C LYS A 54 22.37 4.65 16.99
N LEU A 55 22.23 5.93 16.68
CA LEU A 55 20.91 6.50 16.43
C LEU A 55 20.27 5.64 15.33
N PRO A 56 18.98 5.29 15.48
CA PRO A 56 18.29 4.54 14.46
C PRO A 56 18.35 5.33 13.16
N VAL A 57 19.14 4.83 12.20
CA VAL A 57 19.27 5.45 10.89
C VAL A 57 17.95 5.23 10.18
N LYS A 58 17.18 6.30 10.03
CA LYS A 58 15.98 6.29 9.19
C LYS A 58 16.43 6.19 7.73
N THR A 59 16.06 5.11 7.06
CA THR A 59 16.27 4.97 5.62
C THR A 59 15.24 5.82 4.89
N ASP A 60 15.56 6.32 3.70
CA ASP A 60 14.59 6.97 2.79
C ASP A 60 13.32 6.14 2.62
N GLN A 61 13.45 4.80 2.56
CA GLN A 61 12.32 3.88 2.45
C GLN A 61 11.43 3.88 3.71
N ASP A 62 12.03 4.02 4.90
CA ASP A 62 11.31 4.07 6.16
C ASP A 62 10.57 5.41 6.29
N THR A 63 11.23 6.51 5.93
CA THR A 63 10.61 7.83 5.80
C THR A 63 9.41 7.82 4.85
N LEU A 64 9.54 7.17 3.69
CA LEU A 64 8.43 7.01 2.75
C LEU A 64 7.31 6.17 3.34
N ARG A 65 7.61 5.10 4.09
CA ARG A 65 6.60 4.25 4.70
C ARG A 65 5.83 4.98 5.81
N GLU A 66 6.51 5.78 6.61
CA GLU A 66 5.93 6.57 7.70
C GLU A 66 5.04 7.70 7.14
N GLY A 67 5.52 8.41 6.11
CA GLY A 67 4.84 9.60 5.59
C GLY A 67 3.86 9.35 4.44
N TYR A 68 3.83 8.16 3.84
CA TYR A 68 2.96 7.89 2.69
C TYR A 68 1.49 7.98 3.10
N ARG A 69 0.76 8.84 2.39
CA ARG A 69 -0.70 8.92 2.46
C ARG A 69 -1.34 8.50 1.15
N PHE A 70 -2.46 7.77 1.23
CA PHE A 70 -3.16 7.30 0.04
C PHE A 70 -3.75 8.46 -0.76
N ILE A 71 -4.38 9.42 -0.07
CA ILE A 71 -4.81 10.71 -0.61
C ILE A 71 -4.21 11.79 0.28
N ARG A 72 -3.47 12.70 -0.34
CA ARG A 72 -2.82 13.82 0.34
C ARG A 72 -3.70 15.07 0.20
N THR A 73 -3.95 15.76 1.31
CA THR A 73 -4.68 17.04 1.33
C THR A 73 -3.72 18.20 1.51
N GLU A 74 -4.19 19.44 1.26
CA GLU A 74 -3.34 20.63 1.31
C GLU A 74 -2.81 20.92 2.73
N GLU A 75 -3.51 20.46 3.76
CA GLU A 75 -3.06 20.59 5.15
C GLU A 75 -1.79 19.76 5.44
N ASP A 76 -1.58 18.66 4.72
CA ASP A 76 -0.40 17.79 4.90
C ASP A 76 0.88 18.36 4.27
N ASP A 77 0.74 19.43 3.49
CA ASP A 77 1.84 20.11 2.82
C ASP A 77 2.30 21.38 3.56
N LEU A 78 1.70 21.68 4.71
CA LEU A 78 1.99 22.89 5.50
C LEU A 78 3.40 22.87 6.14
N ASP A 79 3.94 21.70 6.50
CA ASP A 79 5.24 21.58 7.17
C ASP A 79 6.34 21.06 6.21
N PRO A 80 7.34 21.88 5.84
CA PRO A 80 8.36 21.50 4.86
C PRO A 80 9.54 20.75 5.48
N SER A 81 9.27 19.73 6.31
CA SER A 81 10.33 18.78 6.70
C SER A 81 10.90 18.12 5.44
N TRP A 82 12.21 17.88 5.40
CA TRP A 82 12.85 17.23 4.25
C TRP A 82 12.18 15.89 3.92
N GLU A 83 11.73 15.16 4.94
CA GLU A 83 11.02 13.88 4.86
C GLU A 83 9.71 14.03 4.08
N LEU A 84 8.91 15.03 4.44
CA LEU A 84 7.64 15.31 3.78
C LEU A 84 7.83 15.79 2.34
N ARG A 85 8.91 16.52 2.04
CA ARG A 85 9.29 16.91 0.66
C ARG A 85 9.67 15.69 -0.19
N LEU A 86 10.38 14.72 0.39
CA LEU A 86 10.69 13.46 -0.29
C LEU A 86 9.41 12.67 -0.61
N VAL A 87 8.53 12.52 0.38
CA VAL A 87 7.24 11.84 0.20
C VAL A 87 6.39 12.56 -0.85
N LYS A 88 6.37 13.89 -0.85
CA LYS A 88 5.59 14.69 -1.82
C LYS A 88 6.06 14.44 -3.25
N ARG A 89 7.38 14.49 -3.49
CA ARG A 89 7.96 14.17 -4.80
C ARG A 89 7.59 12.76 -5.26
N TYR A 90 7.58 11.79 -4.33
CA TYR A 90 7.15 10.43 -4.64
C TYR A 90 5.66 10.35 -5.00
N TYR A 91 4.79 11.04 -4.26
CA TYR A 91 3.35 11.11 -4.51
C TYR A 91 3.01 11.76 -5.86
N ASP A 92 3.72 12.82 -6.21
CA ASP A 92 3.56 13.54 -7.48
C ASP A 92 3.96 12.66 -8.68
N LYS A 93 4.90 11.72 -8.48
CA LYS A 93 5.30 10.73 -9.48
C LYS A 93 4.26 9.62 -9.71
N LEU A 94 3.33 9.40 -8.78
CA LEU A 94 2.31 8.35 -8.88
C LEU A 94 1.16 8.78 -9.81
N PHE A 95 0.74 7.84 -10.65
CA PHE A 95 -0.41 8.02 -11.55
C PHE A 95 -1.70 7.59 -10.85
N LYS A 96 -2.63 8.55 -10.72
CA LYS A 96 -3.80 8.46 -9.83
C LYS A 96 -5.14 8.26 -10.56
N GLU A 97 -5.12 7.97 -11.86
CA GLU A 97 -6.35 7.75 -12.65
C GLU A 97 -6.97 6.37 -12.41
N TYR A 98 -6.12 5.34 -12.38
CA TYR A 98 -6.53 3.93 -12.20
C TYR A 98 -5.67 3.28 -11.12
N CYS A 99 -6.29 2.51 -10.24
CA CYS A 99 -5.62 1.72 -9.21
C CYS A 99 -5.28 0.31 -9.69
N ILE A 100 -4.26 -0.27 -9.07
CA ILE A 100 -3.97 -1.71 -9.13
C ILE A 100 -4.51 -2.36 -7.87
N ALA A 101 -5.17 -3.50 -8.04
CA ALA A 101 -5.63 -4.34 -6.94
C ALA A 101 -4.72 -5.55 -6.74
N ASP A 102 -4.51 -5.89 -5.48
CA ASP A 102 -4.09 -7.21 -5.05
C ASP A 102 -5.30 -7.97 -4.53
N MET A 103 -5.74 -8.94 -5.34
CA MET A 103 -6.90 -9.78 -5.03
C MET A 103 -6.50 -11.15 -4.45
N SER A 104 -5.26 -11.34 -4.00
CA SER A 104 -4.79 -12.63 -3.45
C SER A 104 -5.65 -13.13 -2.28
N LEU A 105 -6.11 -12.21 -1.42
CA LEU A 105 -6.91 -12.51 -0.23
C LEU A 105 -8.42 -12.31 -0.42
N TYR A 106 -8.91 -12.33 -1.67
CA TYR A 106 -10.32 -12.05 -1.99
C TYR A 106 -11.32 -12.98 -1.26
N LYS A 107 -10.94 -14.22 -0.96
CA LYS A 107 -11.78 -15.17 -0.20
C LYS A 107 -12.09 -14.67 1.22
N SER A 108 -11.17 -13.91 1.81
CA SER A 108 -11.36 -13.27 3.12
C SER A 108 -12.12 -11.93 3.01
N GLY A 109 -12.49 -11.50 1.80
CA GLY A 109 -13.10 -10.20 1.53
C GLY A 109 -12.13 -9.03 1.63
N LYS A 110 -10.82 -9.30 1.73
CA LYS A 110 -9.77 -8.27 1.78
C LYS A 110 -9.17 -8.09 0.39
N ILE A 111 -9.15 -6.85 -0.07
CA ILE A 111 -8.56 -6.45 -1.35
C ILE A 111 -7.60 -5.30 -1.06
N GLY A 112 -6.35 -5.45 -1.47
CA GLY A 112 -5.36 -4.38 -1.38
C GLY A 112 -5.44 -3.49 -2.61
N LEU A 113 -5.42 -2.18 -2.44
CA LEU A 113 -5.39 -1.23 -3.56
C LEU A 113 -4.14 -0.35 -3.45
N ARG A 114 -3.55 -0.01 -4.59
CA ARG A 114 -2.45 0.93 -4.67
C ARG A 114 -2.46 1.73 -5.97
N TRP A 115 -1.83 2.90 -5.95
CA TRP A 115 -1.58 3.69 -7.14
C TRP A 115 -0.54 3.05 -8.06
N ARG A 116 -0.61 3.43 -9.34
CA ARG A 116 0.28 2.92 -10.39
C ARG A 116 1.61 3.63 -10.37
N THR A 117 2.66 2.86 -10.65
CA THR A 117 4.01 3.40 -10.88
C THR A 117 4.23 3.68 -12.36
N GLU A 118 5.19 4.56 -12.68
CA GLU A 118 5.55 4.93 -14.06
C GLU A 118 5.83 3.71 -14.95
N LYS A 119 6.53 2.69 -14.42
CA LYS A 119 6.83 1.45 -15.16
C LYS A 119 5.57 0.70 -15.57
N GLU A 120 4.57 0.68 -14.70
CA GLU A 120 3.30 -0.02 -14.93
C GLU A 120 2.41 0.74 -15.92
N VAL A 121 2.44 2.07 -15.87
CA VAL A 121 1.75 2.92 -16.85
C VAL A 121 2.35 2.74 -18.23
N LYS A 122 3.68 2.73 -18.37
CA LYS A 122 4.36 2.42 -19.64
C LYS A 122 4.01 1.03 -20.16
N SER A 123 3.81 0.07 -19.26
CA SER A 123 3.36 -1.29 -19.61
C SER A 123 1.86 -1.39 -19.92
N GLY A 124 1.07 -0.34 -19.70
CA GLY A 124 -0.39 -0.34 -19.88
C GLY A 124 -1.18 -1.08 -18.79
N LYS A 125 -0.57 -1.42 -17.66
CA LYS A 125 -1.23 -2.19 -16.59
C LYS A 125 -2.32 -1.35 -15.90
N GLY A 126 -3.50 -1.94 -15.72
CA GLY A 126 -4.67 -1.27 -15.16
C GLY A 126 -5.41 -0.35 -16.13
N GLN A 127 -5.05 -0.34 -17.41
CA GLN A 127 -5.78 0.37 -18.47
C GLN A 127 -6.02 -0.55 -19.68
N PHE A 128 -4.94 -1.07 -20.28
CA PHE A 128 -4.98 -2.02 -21.41
C PHE A 128 -4.72 -3.47 -20.98
N VAL A 129 -4.38 -3.67 -19.71
CA VAL A 129 -4.16 -4.97 -19.08
C VAL A 129 -4.89 -4.95 -17.74
N CYS A 130 -5.39 -6.11 -17.30
CA CYS A 130 -6.09 -6.23 -16.03
C CYS A 130 -5.28 -5.61 -14.87
N GLY A 131 -5.97 -4.83 -14.04
CA GLY A 131 -5.41 -4.14 -12.87
C GLY A 131 -5.11 -5.06 -11.69
N ASN A 132 -5.31 -6.37 -11.79
CA ASN A 132 -4.89 -7.29 -10.73
C ASN A 132 -3.37 -7.53 -10.82
N LYS A 133 -2.66 -7.41 -9.69
CA LYS A 133 -1.21 -7.58 -9.59
C LYS A 133 -0.72 -8.90 -10.22
N HIS A 134 -1.46 -9.99 -9.99
CA HIS A 134 -1.14 -11.35 -10.44
C HIS A 134 -1.88 -11.78 -11.71
N CYS A 135 -2.46 -10.84 -12.47
CA CYS A 135 -3.11 -11.13 -13.74
C CYS A 135 -2.44 -10.33 -14.87
N SER A 136 -2.37 -10.94 -16.04
CA SER A 136 -1.83 -10.34 -17.27
C SER A 136 -2.82 -10.41 -18.43
N GLU A 137 -4.10 -10.64 -18.14
CA GLU A 137 -5.17 -10.72 -19.13
C GLU A 137 -5.40 -9.36 -19.79
N LYS A 138 -5.63 -9.37 -21.10
CA LYS A 138 -5.85 -8.17 -21.91
C LYS A 138 -7.24 -8.11 -22.53
N GLU A 139 -7.92 -9.25 -22.59
CA GLU A 139 -9.25 -9.36 -23.16
C GLU A 139 -10.34 -9.06 -22.10
N ASP A 140 -11.50 -8.59 -22.57
CA ASP A 140 -12.71 -8.32 -21.78
C ASP A 140 -12.47 -7.48 -20.52
N LEU A 141 -11.80 -6.34 -20.69
CA LEU A 141 -11.51 -5.39 -19.63
C LEU A 141 -12.70 -4.45 -19.41
N ALA A 142 -13.21 -4.41 -18.18
CA ALA A 142 -14.24 -3.47 -17.78
C ALA A 142 -13.74 -2.53 -16.69
N SER A 143 -14.24 -1.29 -16.72
CA SER A 143 -13.96 -0.28 -15.71
C SER A 143 -14.95 -0.39 -14.54
N TYR A 144 -14.42 -0.43 -13.33
CA TYR A 144 -15.17 -0.55 -12.08
C TYR A 144 -14.82 0.60 -11.15
N GLU A 145 -15.85 1.22 -10.60
CA GLU A 145 -15.72 2.17 -9.49
C GLU A 145 -15.86 1.42 -8.17
N VAL A 146 -14.79 1.41 -7.38
CA VAL A 146 -14.72 0.70 -6.10
C VAL A 146 -14.63 1.71 -4.98
N ASN A 147 -15.53 1.59 -4.00
CA ASN A 147 -15.43 2.38 -2.78
C ASN A 147 -14.33 1.78 -1.88
N PHE A 148 -13.20 2.46 -1.76
CA PHE A 148 -12.09 2.03 -0.93
C PHE A 148 -12.19 2.65 0.46
N SER A 149 -12.49 1.82 1.45
CA SER A 149 -12.44 2.20 2.87
C SER A 149 -11.10 1.78 3.45
N TYR A 150 -10.35 2.73 4.01
CA TYR A 150 -9.02 2.50 4.58
C TYR A 150 -8.85 3.25 5.90
N PHE A 151 -7.90 2.79 6.70
CA PHE A 151 -7.56 3.40 7.98
C PHE A 151 -6.19 4.05 7.86
N GLU A 152 -6.11 5.33 8.16
CA GLU A 152 -4.89 6.12 8.02
C GLU A 152 -4.87 7.17 9.12
N ALA A 153 -3.72 7.34 9.79
CA ALA A 153 -3.51 8.32 10.86
C ALA A 153 -4.55 8.28 12.00
N GLY A 154 -5.14 7.12 12.29
CA GLY A 154 -6.15 6.98 13.34
C GLY A 154 -7.60 7.19 12.88
N GLU A 155 -7.81 7.54 11.61
CA GLU A 155 -9.13 7.86 11.05
C GLU A 155 -9.55 6.88 9.95
N HIS A 156 -10.86 6.64 9.87
CA HIS A 156 -11.46 5.89 8.78
C HIS A 156 -11.78 6.82 7.61
N LYS A 157 -11.09 6.62 6.49
CA LYS A 157 -11.29 7.38 5.25
C LYS A 157 -11.95 6.50 4.19
N GLN A 158 -12.71 7.13 3.30
CA GLN A 158 -13.34 6.47 2.16
C GLN A 158 -13.03 7.25 0.88
N ALA A 159 -12.73 6.53 -0.19
CA ALA A 159 -12.44 7.12 -1.49
C ALA A 159 -12.99 6.26 -2.61
N LEU A 160 -13.64 6.89 -3.59
CA LEU A 160 -14.05 6.20 -4.81
C LEU A 160 -12.88 6.12 -5.77
N VAL A 161 -12.43 4.92 -6.09
CA VAL A 161 -11.29 4.70 -7.00
C VAL A 161 -11.72 3.92 -8.23
N LYS A 162 -11.10 4.22 -9.36
CA LYS A 162 -11.34 3.53 -10.63
C LYS A 162 -10.35 2.38 -10.80
N LEU A 163 -10.85 1.22 -11.20
CA LEU A 163 -10.07 0.02 -11.44
C LEU A 163 -10.54 -0.67 -12.71
N VAL A 164 -9.60 -1.13 -13.53
CA VAL A 164 -9.91 -1.95 -14.71
C VAL A 164 -9.63 -3.42 -14.39
N ALA A 165 -10.60 -4.30 -14.62
CA ALA A 165 -10.45 -5.74 -14.39
C ALA A 165 -11.07 -6.56 -15.52
N CYS A 166 -10.48 -7.73 -15.80
CA CYS A 166 -11.11 -8.73 -16.64
C CYS A 166 -12.27 -9.42 -15.89
N GLU A 167 -13.14 -10.11 -16.61
CA GLU A 167 -14.32 -10.80 -16.05
C GLU A 167 -13.96 -11.69 -14.83
N ARG A 168 -12.93 -12.53 -14.95
CA ARG A 168 -12.45 -13.41 -13.86
C ARG A 168 -12.03 -12.63 -12.61
N CYS A 169 -11.45 -11.45 -12.78
CA CYS A 169 -11.02 -10.61 -11.65
C CYS A 169 -12.19 -9.77 -11.10
N ALA A 170 -13.15 -9.41 -11.95
CA ALA A 170 -14.38 -8.75 -11.52
C ALA A 170 -15.22 -9.65 -10.60
N GLU A 171 -15.25 -10.96 -10.87
CA GLU A 171 -15.88 -11.93 -9.96
C GLU A 171 -15.21 -11.97 -8.59
N LYS A 172 -13.87 -11.92 -8.55
CA LYS A 172 -13.10 -11.88 -7.29
C LYS A 172 -13.35 -10.58 -6.52
N LEU A 173 -13.43 -9.45 -7.24
CA LEU A 173 -13.76 -8.14 -6.68
C LEU A 173 -15.14 -8.17 -5.98
N ASN A 174 -16.10 -8.84 -6.60
CA ASN A 174 -17.49 -8.90 -6.13
C ASN A 174 -17.81 -10.13 -5.27
N TYR A 175 -16.82 -10.93 -4.91
CA TYR A 175 -17.00 -12.21 -4.22
C TYR A 175 -17.83 -12.07 -2.93
N LYS A 176 -17.51 -11.07 -2.10
CA LYS A 176 -18.21 -10.82 -0.83
C LYS A 176 -19.66 -10.38 -1.06
N ASN A 177 -19.88 -9.44 -1.98
CA ASN A 177 -21.22 -8.93 -2.29
C ASN A 177 -22.13 -10.04 -2.83
N ARG A 178 -21.61 -10.91 -3.69
CA ARG A 178 -22.35 -12.09 -4.19
C ARG A 178 -22.71 -13.04 -3.06
N LYS A 179 -21.77 -13.34 -2.16
CA LYS A 179 -22.01 -14.21 -1.01
C LYS A 179 -23.07 -13.64 -0.07
N GLU A 180 -23.00 -12.35 0.26
CA GLU A 180 -23.99 -11.68 1.10
C GLU A 180 -25.37 -11.63 0.43
N LYS A 181 -25.42 -11.39 -0.88
CA LYS A 181 -26.69 -11.38 -1.64
C LYS A 181 -27.36 -12.75 -1.62
N HIS A 182 -26.60 -13.82 -1.88
CA HIS A 182 -27.11 -15.19 -1.85
C HIS A 182 -27.63 -15.58 -0.46
N LEU A 183 -26.93 -15.18 0.61
CA LEU A 183 -27.38 -15.42 1.99
C LEU A 183 -28.69 -14.67 2.29
N LYS A 184 -28.81 -13.42 1.84
CA LYS A 184 -30.06 -12.62 2.01
C LYS A 184 -31.22 -13.22 1.22
N GLU A 185 -30.97 -13.69 0.00
CA GLU A 185 -31.99 -14.36 -0.82
C GLU A 185 -32.50 -15.64 -0.14
N GLN A 186 -31.60 -16.46 0.40
CA GLN A 186 -31.97 -17.65 1.18
C GLN A 186 -32.77 -17.30 2.44
N GLU A 187 -32.40 -16.23 3.14
CA GLU A 187 -33.14 -15.78 4.33
C GLU A 187 -34.55 -15.29 3.97
N ILE A 188 -34.70 -14.56 2.87
CA ILE A 188 -35.98 -14.08 2.36
C ILE A 188 -36.86 -15.27 1.95
N GLU A 189 -36.30 -16.23 1.22
CA GLU A 189 -37.01 -17.44 0.81
C GLU A 189 -37.46 -18.27 2.02
N HIS A 190 -36.59 -18.45 3.01
CA HIS A 190 -36.94 -19.13 4.27
C HIS A 190 -38.05 -18.39 5.03
N ARG A 191 -38.00 -17.05 5.07
CA ARG A 191 -39.03 -16.21 5.70
C ARG A 191 -40.37 -16.28 4.95
N GLN A 192 -40.36 -16.35 3.62
CA GLN A 192 -41.57 -16.53 2.81
C GLN A 192 -42.19 -17.92 3.03
N ARG A 193 -41.38 -18.99 3.04
CA ARG A 193 -41.84 -20.36 3.36
C ARG A 193 -42.45 -20.46 4.76
N LYS A 194 -41.85 -19.81 5.76
CA LYS A 194 -42.39 -19.79 7.13
C LYS A 194 -43.74 -19.05 7.21
N ARG A 195 -43.93 -17.97 6.44
CA ARG A 195 -45.22 -17.27 6.35
C ARG A 195 -46.29 -18.11 5.66
N GLY A 196 -45.98 -18.75 4.54
CA GLY A 196 -46.93 -19.63 3.83
C GLY A 196 -47.35 -20.88 4.63
N ARG A 197 -46.55 -21.30 5.63
CA ARG A 197 -46.89 -22.40 6.55
C ARG A 197 -47.83 -21.98 7.69
N LEU A 198 -47.80 -20.72 8.11
CA LEU A 198 -48.71 -20.17 9.13
C LEU A 198 -50.09 -19.82 8.54
N ASP A 199 -50.14 -19.57 7.23
CA ASP A 199 -51.36 -19.24 6.48
C ASP A 199 -52.23 -20.48 6.14
N ASN A 200 -51.68 -21.69 6.31
CA ASN A 200 -52.39 -22.96 6.06
C ASN A 200 -52.92 -23.63 7.34
N SER A 201 -52.76 -23.01 8.52
CA SER A 201 -53.14 -23.59 9.80
C SER A 201 -54.28 -22.87 10.52
N ASP A 202 -54.90 -21.87 9.90
CA ASP A 202 -56.00 -21.12 10.51
C ASP A 202 -57.13 -20.91 9.50
N ASP A 203 -57.80 -22.01 9.16
CA ASP A 203 -59.12 -21.97 8.52
C ASP A 203 -60.17 -22.21 9.62
N SER A 204 -60.43 -21.17 10.41
CA SER A 204 -61.70 -21.01 11.13
C SER A 204 -62.09 -19.53 11.12
N GLU A 205 -63.23 -19.29 10.49
CA GLU A 205 -63.87 -18.01 10.20
C GLU A 205 -63.83 -17.00 11.36
N THR A 206 -63.34 -15.78 11.12
CA THR A 206 -64.05 -14.56 11.55
C THR A 206 -63.54 -13.31 10.81
N GLU A 207 -64.46 -12.62 10.12
CA GLU A 207 -64.24 -11.33 9.49
C GLU A 207 -64.13 -10.20 10.52
N ILE A 208 -63.00 -9.50 10.63
CA ILE A 208 -62.94 -8.10 11.13
C ILE A 208 -61.80 -7.33 10.43
N PRO A 209 -62.05 -6.13 9.88
CA PRO A 209 -61.02 -5.31 9.24
C PRO A 209 -60.30 -4.44 10.28
N SER A 210 -58.97 -4.35 10.23
CA SER A 210 -58.27 -3.26 10.93
C SER A 210 -56.90 -2.87 10.37
N ASN A 211 -56.92 -1.66 9.84
CA ASN A 211 -56.01 -0.55 10.10
C ASN A 211 -54.53 -0.69 9.71
N LYS A 212 -54.22 -0.13 8.54
CA LYS A 212 -52.86 0.17 8.07
C LYS A 212 -52.23 1.26 8.92
N ASN A 213 -51.31 0.88 9.81
CA ASN A 213 -50.32 1.81 10.33
C ASN A 213 -48.94 1.13 10.35
N LYS A 214 -48.12 1.42 9.34
CA LYS A 214 -46.70 1.04 9.32
C LYS A 214 -45.82 2.27 9.33
N LYS A 215 -45.39 2.60 10.55
CA LYS A 215 -44.35 3.58 10.85
C LYS A 215 -42.97 2.97 10.58
N LYS A 216 -42.06 3.87 10.18
CA LYS A 216 -40.59 3.85 10.32
C LYS A 216 -39.82 3.05 9.25
N GLY A 217 -39.37 3.80 8.24
CA GLY A 217 -38.20 3.46 7.46
C GLY A 217 -36.99 3.34 8.38
N LEU A 218 -36.37 2.17 8.36
CA LEU A 218 -35.05 1.95 8.92
C LEU A 218 -34.10 1.85 7.72
N HIS A 219 -33.26 2.86 7.59
CA HIS A 219 -32.26 3.00 6.57
C HIS A 219 -31.15 1.95 6.79
N PRO A 220 -30.89 1.01 5.86
CA PRO A 220 -29.66 0.25 5.89
C PRO A 220 -28.62 1.02 5.06
N SER A 221 -27.72 1.70 5.75
CA SER A 221 -26.43 2.14 5.21
C SER A 221 -25.64 0.90 4.78
N GLY A 222 -25.80 0.53 3.51
CA GLY A 222 -25.08 -0.57 2.88
C GLY A 222 -24.88 -0.26 1.41
N ILE A 223 -24.30 0.90 1.10
CA ILE A 223 -24.03 1.31 -0.27
C ILE A 223 -22.59 0.93 -0.62
N PHE A 224 -22.43 -0.25 -1.21
CA PHE A 224 -21.43 -0.47 -2.23
C PHE A 224 -22.16 -0.61 -3.56
N ARG A 225 -22.48 0.54 -4.18
CA ARG A 225 -22.93 0.60 -5.56
C ARG A 225 -21.70 0.56 -6.46
N LEU A 226 -21.33 -0.63 -6.90
CA LEU A 226 -20.49 -0.78 -8.09
C LEU A 226 -21.34 -0.38 -9.29
N ARG A 227 -21.02 0.75 -9.91
CA ARG A 227 -21.49 1.07 -11.25
C ARG A 227 -20.36 0.68 -12.20
N ALA A 228 -20.57 -0.38 -12.97
CA ALA A 228 -19.79 -0.58 -14.17
C ALA A 228 -20.21 0.51 -15.16
N ILE A 229 -19.30 1.40 -15.50
CA ILE A 229 -19.49 2.29 -16.64
C ILE A 229 -18.85 1.53 -17.80
N ALA A 230 -19.69 1.01 -18.68
CA ALA A 230 -19.24 0.59 -20.00
C ALA A 230 -18.75 1.86 -20.71
N SER A 231 -17.43 1.99 -20.84
CA SER A 231 -16.85 2.99 -21.73
C SER A 231 -16.75 2.34 -23.11
N PHE A 232 -17.47 2.94 -24.07
CA PHE A 232 -17.32 2.70 -25.51
C PHE A 232 -15.91 3.06 -25.98
#